data_AF-A0A9D3WAU5-F1
#
_entry.id   AF-A0A9D3WAU5-F1
#
_cell.length_a   1.000
_cell.length_b   1.000
_cell.length_c   1.000
_cell.angle_alpha   90.00
_cell.angle_beta   90.00
_cell.angle_gamma   90.00
#
_symmetry.space_group_name_H-M   'P 1'
#
loop_
_entity.id
_entity.type
_entity.pdbx_description
1 polymer ?
#
loop_
_entity_poly.entity_id
_entity_poly.type
_entity_poly.pdbx_seq_one_letter_code
_entity_poly.pdbx_strand_id
1 'polypeptide(L)'
;MVMEDTESCGSKANDTPPLQSQKQRLKFDVYNEVLRRLRRSDKEEADRPGFDHQLWTHFDRLPTRYALDVNVERAEDVLMHQRLLHLAHDHANRLAMEVRLVQVQSTSDGNSPSEESAQSSRKLSNRQSIHPPPAFGSSPNLGSLADQDGDNSEHGNSHFSRPMHEITFSTEDKPKLLSQLTALLAEIGLNIQEAHAFSTVDGYSLDVFVVDGWPYEETEQLKDALEKDLLKIEKQSWLKQLPTSPTKGQEARTKGDQNYVAIPNDGSDVWEIDPRHLKFENKFASGSYGDLYKGTYCSQDVAIKVLKPERVDTDIQKDFAQEVFIMRKVRHKNVVQFIGACTKPPTFCIVTEFMCGGSVYDYLHKQKGVFKLPSLLKVAIDVSKGMNYLHQNDIIHRDLKAANLLMDENEVVKVADFGVARVKVQSGVMTAETGTYRWMAPEVIEHKPYDHKADVFSFGIMLWELLTGKLPYEYLTPLQAAVGVVQKGLRPTIPKNTNLKLTQLLERCWQQDPTLRPDFSEIRGILQQISKEVCFHFTCNNSNNMNIDIEFYKNR
;
A
#
# COMPACT_ATOMS: atom_id res chain seq x y z
N MET A 1 -68.22 -20.77 -1.46
CA MET A 1 -67.11 -20.03 -0.80
C MET A 1 -66.43 -21.05 0.11
N VAL A 2 -65.51 -21.88 -0.41
CA VAL A 2 -64.03 -21.66 -0.51
C VAL A 2 -63.45 -21.43 0.90
N MET A 3 -63.00 -22.49 1.60
CA MET A 3 -61.66 -23.16 1.59
C MET A 3 -60.53 -22.24 2.09
N GLU A 4 -59.95 -22.48 3.29
CA GLU A 4 -58.88 -23.43 3.65
C GLU A 4 -57.45 -22.87 3.47
N ASP A 5 -56.71 -22.90 4.59
CA ASP A 5 -55.32 -23.34 4.76
C ASP A 5 -54.05 -22.53 4.38
N THR A 6 -53.14 -22.60 5.37
CA THR A 6 -51.68 -22.84 5.33
C THR A 6 -50.64 -21.70 5.38
N GLU A 7 -49.79 -21.89 6.41
CA GLU A 7 -48.42 -21.46 6.70
C GLU A 7 -47.52 -20.94 5.55
N SER A 8 -46.67 -19.96 5.87
CA SER A 8 -45.25 -20.02 5.46
C SER A 8 -44.36 -19.12 6.32
N CYS A 9 -43.49 -19.75 7.12
CA CYS A 9 -42.33 -19.12 7.72
C CYS A 9 -41.29 -18.81 6.63
N GLY A 10 -41.01 -17.53 6.41
CA GLY A 10 -39.83 -17.04 5.67
C GLY A 10 -38.91 -16.31 6.62
N SER A 11 -37.84 -16.99 7.05
CA SER A 11 -36.73 -16.50 7.86
C SER A 11 -36.22 -15.12 7.42
N LYS A 12 -36.23 -14.15 8.34
CA LYS A 12 -35.48 -12.89 8.22
C LYS A 12 -33.99 -13.22 8.14
N ALA A 13 -33.45 -13.19 6.92
CA ALA A 13 -32.01 -13.12 6.71
C ALA A 13 -31.50 -11.79 7.31
N ASN A 14 -30.47 -11.89 8.16
CA ASN A 14 -29.70 -10.74 8.60
C ASN A 14 -28.99 -10.13 7.38
N ASP A 15 -29.62 -9.13 6.76
CA ASP A 15 -28.96 -8.26 5.78
C ASP A 15 -27.90 -7.44 6.51
N THR A 16 -26.66 -7.93 6.44
CA THR A 16 -25.50 -7.13 6.79
C THR A 16 -25.30 -6.15 5.63
N PRO A 17 -25.38 -4.82 5.85
CA PRO A 17 -25.32 -3.86 4.76
C PRO A 17 -23.93 -3.91 4.09
N PRO A 18 -23.81 -3.61 2.78
CA PRO A 18 -22.56 -3.75 2.05
C PRO A 18 -21.43 -2.96 2.70
N LEU A 19 -20.23 -3.53 2.77
CA LEU A 19 -19.06 -2.99 3.48
C LEU A 19 -18.75 -1.50 3.14
N GLN A 20 -19.11 -1.06 1.94
CA GLN A 20 -18.96 0.31 1.45
C GLN A 20 -19.92 1.29 2.14
N SER A 21 -21.16 0.86 2.42
CA SER A 21 -22.15 1.63 3.18
C SER A 21 -21.79 1.74 4.67
N GLN A 22 -21.16 0.71 5.23
CA GLN A 22 -20.69 0.71 6.61
C GLN A 22 -19.54 1.70 6.82
N LYS A 23 -18.61 1.75 5.86
CA LYS A 23 -17.48 2.71 5.85
C LYS A 23 -17.93 4.17 5.70
N GLN A 24 -18.93 4.43 4.86
CA GLN A 24 -19.54 5.76 4.73
C GLN A 24 -20.29 6.18 6.00
N ARG A 25 -20.97 5.24 6.65
CA ARG A 25 -21.64 5.49 7.93
C ARG A 25 -20.65 5.88 9.04
N LEU A 26 -19.55 5.14 9.17
CA LEU A 26 -18.49 5.46 10.14
C LEU A 26 -17.88 6.86 9.88
N LYS A 27 -17.63 7.21 8.62
CA LYS A 27 -17.15 8.54 8.23
C LYS A 27 -18.13 9.64 8.64
N PHE A 28 -19.43 9.40 8.47
CA PHE A 28 -20.49 10.32 8.88
C PHE A 28 -20.60 10.45 10.41
N ASP A 29 -20.45 9.36 11.15
CA ASP A 29 -20.49 9.36 12.62
C ASP A 29 -19.33 10.20 13.20
N VAL A 30 -18.12 10.03 12.67
CA VAL A 30 -16.94 10.81 13.07
C VAL A 30 -17.12 12.29 12.73
N TYR A 31 -17.58 12.60 11.52
CA TYR A 31 -17.90 13.98 11.12
C TYR A 31 -18.86 14.66 12.11
N ASN A 32 -19.94 13.98 12.51
CA ASN A 32 -20.91 14.52 13.45
C ASN A 32 -20.31 14.74 14.85
N GLU A 33 -19.40 13.85 15.29
CA GLU A 33 -18.70 14.01 16.57
C GLU A 33 -17.75 15.22 16.55
N VAL A 34 -16.98 15.38 15.47
CA VAL A 34 -16.10 16.55 15.26
C VAL A 34 -16.91 17.84 15.23
N LEU A 35 -18.00 17.88 14.44
CA LEU A 35 -18.88 19.04 14.36
C LEU A 35 -19.47 19.42 15.73
N ARG A 36 -19.92 18.42 16.49
CA ARG A 36 -20.45 18.62 17.85
C ARG A 36 -19.41 19.19 18.80
N ARG A 37 -18.16 18.70 18.75
CA ARG A 37 -17.06 19.19 19.59
C ARG A 37 -16.66 20.61 19.20
N LEU A 38 -16.54 20.91 17.91
CA LEU A 38 -16.20 22.26 17.42
C LEU A 38 -17.22 23.32 17.88
N ARG A 39 -18.51 22.99 17.85
CA ARG A 39 -19.57 23.88 18.37
C ARG A 39 -19.54 24.05 19.89
N ARG A 40 -19.08 23.05 20.64
CA ARG A 40 -18.91 23.15 22.10
C ARG A 40 -17.68 23.94 22.51
N SER A 41 -16.67 24.02 21.63
CA SER A 41 -15.43 24.76 21.86
C SER A 41 -15.54 26.28 21.60
N ASP A 42 -16.76 26.80 21.38
CA ASP A 42 -17.07 28.23 21.21
C ASP A 42 -16.21 28.95 20.14
N LYS A 43 -15.88 28.24 19.06
CA LYS A 43 -15.11 28.82 17.95
C LYS A 43 -16.05 29.57 17.01
N GLU A 44 -15.79 30.86 16.82
CA GLU A 44 -16.56 31.73 15.90
C GLU A 44 -16.69 31.19 14.47
N GLU A 45 -15.74 30.35 14.01
CA GLU A 45 -15.76 29.71 12.69
C GLU A 45 -16.86 28.64 12.58
N ALA A 46 -17.18 27.93 13.68
CA ALA A 46 -18.14 26.83 13.71
C ALA A 46 -19.61 27.27 13.68
N ASP A 47 -19.88 28.53 14.04
CA ASP A 47 -21.22 29.14 14.05
C ASP A 47 -21.55 29.88 12.75
N ARG A 48 -20.63 29.88 11.78
CA ARG A 48 -20.86 30.54 10.48
C ARG A 48 -21.86 29.76 9.63
N PRO A 49 -22.76 30.45 8.90
CA PRO A 49 -23.68 29.79 7.98
C PRO A 49 -22.91 29.04 6.89
N GLY A 50 -23.20 27.75 6.70
CA GLY A 50 -22.54 26.89 5.72
C GLY A 50 -21.29 26.16 6.21
N PHE A 51 -20.89 26.34 7.47
CA PHE A 51 -19.76 25.62 8.07
C PHE A 51 -19.91 24.09 7.98
N ASP A 52 -21.09 23.57 8.28
CA ASP A 52 -21.40 22.13 8.22
C ASP A 52 -21.09 21.54 6.84
N HIS A 53 -21.45 22.26 5.79
CA HIS A 53 -21.20 21.85 4.41
C HIS A 53 -19.71 21.92 4.05
N GLN A 54 -19.00 22.96 4.49
CA GLN A 54 -17.55 23.09 4.27
C GLN A 54 -16.77 21.98 4.98
N LEU A 55 -17.12 21.68 6.23
CA LEU A 55 -16.53 20.60 7.00
C LEU A 55 -16.83 19.24 6.36
N TRP A 56 -18.06 19.02 5.89
CA TRP A 56 -18.40 17.78 5.19
C TRP A 56 -17.62 17.64 3.88
N THR A 57 -17.47 18.73 3.12
CA THR A 57 -16.68 18.76 1.89
C THR A 57 -15.22 18.39 2.17
N HIS A 58 -14.64 18.88 3.27
CA HIS A 58 -13.30 18.47 3.71
C HIS A 58 -13.20 16.97 3.97
N PHE A 59 -14.14 16.41 4.74
CA PHE A 59 -14.19 14.97 4.96
C PHE A 59 -14.33 14.21 3.64
N ASP A 60 -15.24 14.62 2.76
CA ASP A 60 -15.53 13.93 1.49
C ASP A 60 -14.31 13.88 0.55
N ARG A 61 -13.53 14.97 0.52
CA ARG A 61 -12.28 15.06 -0.26
C ARG A 61 -11.19 14.09 0.21
N LEU A 62 -11.22 13.68 1.47
CA LEU A 62 -10.22 12.80 2.09
C LEU A 62 -10.67 11.32 2.11
N PRO A 63 -9.73 10.37 2.06
CA PRO A 63 -10.05 8.95 2.07
C PRO A 63 -10.68 8.55 3.40
N THR A 64 -11.52 7.50 3.42
CA THR A 64 -12.21 7.05 4.64
C THR A 64 -11.26 6.81 5.82
N ARG A 65 -10.01 6.40 5.56
CA ARG A 65 -8.99 6.21 6.61
C ARG A 65 -8.74 7.47 7.45
N TYR A 66 -8.81 8.66 6.85
CA TYR A 66 -8.64 9.93 7.58
C TYR A 66 -9.64 10.04 8.73
N ALA A 67 -10.90 9.71 8.48
CA ALA A 67 -11.94 9.74 9.51
C ALA A 67 -11.77 8.66 10.58
N LEU A 68 -11.13 7.53 10.25
CA LEU A 68 -10.88 6.47 11.22
C LEU A 68 -9.67 6.76 12.12
N ASP A 69 -8.68 7.48 11.58
CA ASP A 69 -7.40 7.69 12.23
C ASP A 69 -7.34 9.02 12.99
N VAL A 70 -8.20 10.00 12.65
CA VAL A 70 -8.18 11.33 13.28
C VAL A 70 -8.66 11.27 14.72
N ASN A 71 -7.91 11.93 15.61
CA ASN A 71 -8.28 12.05 17.01
C ASN A 71 -9.44 13.04 17.18
N VAL A 72 -10.66 12.50 17.33
CA VAL A 72 -11.87 13.31 17.55
C VAL A 72 -11.79 14.18 18.80
N GLU A 73 -10.93 13.85 19.76
CA GLU A 73 -10.74 14.67 20.94
C GLU A 73 -10.09 16.03 20.65
N ARG A 74 -9.36 16.10 19.53
CA ARG A 74 -8.73 17.30 19.01
C ARG A 74 -9.43 17.74 17.72
N ALA A 75 -10.73 18.00 17.83
CA ALA A 75 -11.55 18.38 16.67
C ALA A 75 -11.01 19.63 15.95
N GLU A 76 -10.28 20.51 16.64
CA GLU A 76 -9.59 21.65 16.05
C GLU A 76 -8.48 21.30 15.06
N ASP A 77 -7.88 20.11 15.16
CA ASP A 77 -6.84 19.66 14.24
C ASP A 77 -7.43 19.43 12.85
N VAL A 78 -8.71 19.04 12.77
CA VAL A 78 -9.44 18.93 11.51
C VAL A 78 -9.55 20.28 10.78
N LEU A 79 -9.73 21.37 11.53
CA LEU A 79 -9.75 22.72 10.96
C LEU A 79 -8.38 23.16 10.50
N MET A 80 -7.32 22.78 11.23
CA MET A 80 -5.94 23.03 10.81
C MET A 80 -5.65 22.29 9.49
N HIS A 81 -6.00 21.01 9.38
CA HIS A 81 -5.85 20.23 8.14
C HIS A 81 -6.62 20.87 6.98
N GLN A 82 -7.87 21.31 7.23
CA GLN A 82 -8.67 22.00 6.24
C GLN A 82 -7.99 23.29 5.78
N ARG A 83 -7.46 24.10 6.71
CA ARG A 83 -6.75 25.34 6.41
C ARG A 83 -5.49 25.11 5.59
N LEU A 84 -4.65 24.14 5.97
CA LEU A 84 -3.42 23.82 5.23
C LEU A 84 -3.72 23.37 3.80
N LEU A 85 -4.74 22.51 3.61
CA LEU A 85 -5.18 22.12 2.28
C LEU A 85 -5.65 23.32 1.46
N HIS A 86 -6.41 24.25 2.05
CA HIS A 86 -6.81 25.48 1.33
C HIS A 86 -5.62 26.37 0.99
N LEU A 87 -4.64 26.51 1.88
CA LEU A 87 -3.42 27.28 1.62
C LEU A 87 -2.62 26.69 0.46
N ALA A 88 -2.52 25.36 0.38
CA ALA A 88 -1.85 24.67 -0.73
C ALA A 88 -2.49 24.94 -2.10
N HIS A 89 -3.76 25.41 -2.16
CA HIS A 89 -4.42 25.79 -3.42
C HIS A 89 -3.94 27.14 -3.95
N ASP A 90 -3.38 28.00 -3.10
CA ASP A 90 -2.83 29.27 -3.55
C ASP A 90 -1.50 29.04 -4.26
N HIS A 91 -1.37 29.55 -5.49
CA HIS A 91 -0.14 29.45 -6.27
C HIS A 91 1.07 30.08 -5.59
N ALA A 92 0.87 31.00 -4.64
CA ALA A 92 1.92 31.59 -3.81
C ALA A 92 2.37 30.67 -2.65
N ASN A 93 1.50 29.76 -2.19
CA ASN A 93 1.72 28.88 -1.04
C ASN A 93 1.62 27.40 -1.44
N ARG A 94 2.35 26.99 -2.49
CA ARG A 94 2.32 25.62 -3.04
C ARG A 94 2.67 24.52 -2.02
N LEU A 95 3.32 24.91 -0.92
CA LEU A 95 3.57 24.08 0.24
C LEU A 95 3.14 24.85 1.48
N ALA A 96 2.13 24.33 2.17
CA ALA A 96 1.70 24.83 3.47
C ALA A 96 2.23 23.87 4.56
N MET A 97 2.75 24.41 5.65
CA MET A 97 3.32 23.61 6.74
C MET A 97 2.95 24.19 8.11
N GLU A 98 2.69 23.29 9.06
CA GLU A 98 2.50 23.61 10.47
C GLU A 98 3.39 22.70 11.33
N VAL A 99 4.02 23.24 12.38
CA VAL A 99 4.87 22.50 13.33
C VAL A 99 4.38 22.77 14.73
N ARG A 100 4.20 21.73 15.55
CA ARG A 100 3.74 21.86 16.94
C ARG A 100 4.33 20.81 17.87
N LEU A 101 4.32 21.06 19.18
CA LEU A 101 4.71 20.06 20.17
C LEU A 101 3.57 19.09 20.48
N VAL A 102 3.92 17.81 20.57
CA VAL A 102 3.03 16.73 20.97
C VAL A 102 3.73 15.79 21.94
N GLN A 103 2.95 15.02 22.69
CA GLN A 103 3.46 14.07 23.68
C GLN A 103 2.69 12.75 23.55
N VAL A 104 3.42 11.67 23.26
CA VAL A 104 2.86 10.32 23.22
C VAL A 104 2.97 9.71 24.62
N GLN A 105 1.83 9.27 25.17
CA GLN A 105 1.78 8.64 26.49
C GLN A 105 2.27 7.19 26.38
N SER A 106 3.24 6.81 27.22
CA SER A 106 3.64 5.41 27.37
C SER A 106 2.68 4.71 28.34
N THR A 107 1.94 3.71 27.86
CA THR A 107 1.10 2.86 28.71
C THR A 107 1.94 1.76 29.35
N SER A 108 2.25 1.91 30.63
CA SER A 108 2.75 0.82 31.48
C SER A 108 1.57 0.00 31.99
N ASP A 109 1.54 -1.28 31.64
CA ASP A 109 0.55 -2.26 32.13
C ASP A 109 0.90 -2.79 33.54
N GLY A 110 -0.14 -3.06 34.34
CA GLY A 110 -0.11 -4.09 35.38
C GLY A 110 -0.66 -3.72 36.77
N ASN A 111 -1.97 -3.87 37.01
CA ASN A 111 -2.49 -4.85 37.96
C ASN A 111 -4.02 -4.95 38.01
N SER A 112 -4.50 -6.19 38.07
CA SER A 112 -5.88 -6.65 38.26
C SER A 112 -6.47 -6.28 39.65
N PRO A 113 -7.82 -6.36 39.82
CA PRO A 113 -8.50 -5.81 40.99
C PRO A 113 -8.50 -6.80 42.16
N SER A 114 -8.27 -6.30 43.38
CA SER A 114 -8.65 -6.96 44.61
C SER A 114 -9.35 -5.96 45.53
N GLU A 115 -10.52 -6.36 46.02
CA GLU A 115 -11.42 -5.57 46.86
C GLU A 115 -10.86 -5.29 48.27
N GLU A 116 -11.46 -4.24 48.87
CA GLU A 116 -11.49 -3.84 50.27
C GLU A 116 -10.21 -3.25 50.92
N SER A 117 -10.23 -1.92 51.17
CA SER A 117 -10.51 -1.37 52.51
C SER A 117 -10.32 0.15 52.57
N ALA A 118 -10.93 0.72 53.59
CA ALA A 118 -11.36 2.10 53.75
C ALA A 118 -10.27 3.19 53.84
N GLN A 119 -10.68 4.40 53.42
CA GLN A 119 -10.30 5.71 53.97
C GLN A 119 -8.81 5.99 54.19
N SER A 120 -8.18 6.64 53.21
CA SER A 120 -7.23 7.71 53.51
C SER A 120 -7.14 8.68 52.34
N SER A 121 -7.63 9.89 52.56
CA SER A 121 -7.36 11.07 51.76
C SER A 121 -5.86 11.30 51.64
N ARG A 122 -5.27 10.91 50.51
CA ARG A 122 -3.95 11.38 50.08
C ARG A 122 -4.04 11.84 48.64
N LYS A 123 -3.88 13.15 48.48
CA LYS A 123 -3.73 13.91 47.24
C LYS A 123 -2.82 13.13 46.26
N LEU A 124 -3.39 12.47 45.25
CA LEU A 124 -2.64 12.18 44.03
C LEU A 124 -2.55 13.49 43.26
N SER A 125 -1.35 14.07 43.26
CA SER A 125 -0.98 15.13 42.35
C SER A 125 -1.22 14.66 40.91
N ASN A 126 -2.25 15.20 40.26
CA ASN A 126 -2.35 15.33 38.81
C ASN A 126 -1.02 15.89 38.28
N ARG A 127 -0.14 15.05 37.74
CA ARG A 127 0.89 15.52 36.82
C ARG A 127 0.25 15.52 35.43
N GLN A 128 -0.31 16.67 35.07
CA GLN A 128 -0.85 16.96 33.75
C GLN A 128 0.23 16.67 32.68
N SER A 129 -0.14 15.97 31.61
CA SER A 129 0.62 16.01 30.34
C SER A 129 0.81 17.47 29.97
N ILE A 130 2.05 17.90 29.72
CA ILE A 130 2.35 19.32 29.46
C ILE A 130 1.98 19.67 28.01
N HIS A 131 2.03 18.71 27.09
CA HIS A 131 1.70 18.88 25.69
C HIS A 131 0.52 17.99 25.25
N PRO A 132 -0.22 18.39 24.20
CA PRO A 132 -1.32 17.60 23.67
C PRO A 132 -0.87 16.29 22.99
N PRO A 133 -1.76 15.29 22.86
CA PRO A 133 -1.49 14.11 22.05
C PRO A 133 -1.46 14.44 20.54
N PRO A 134 -0.85 13.59 19.70
CA PRO A 134 -0.89 13.75 18.24
C PRO A 134 -2.30 13.80 17.63
N ALA A 135 -2.42 14.41 16.44
CA ALA A 135 -3.64 14.50 15.63
C ALA A 135 -4.12 13.12 15.15
N PHE A 136 -3.19 12.19 14.98
CA PHE A 136 -3.41 10.83 14.53
C PHE A 136 -2.65 9.89 15.45
N GLY A 137 -3.25 8.74 15.78
CA GLY A 137 -2.61 7.75 16.65
C GLY A 137 -2.74 8.07 18.14
N SER A 138 -3.48 7.21 18.85
CA SER A 138 -3.44 6.99 20.31
C SER A 138 -4.31 5.77 20.62
N SER A 139 -3.74 4.56 20.44
CA SER A 139 -4.33 3.31 20.94
C SER A 139 -3.37 2.72 21.99
N PRO A 140 -3.86 2.18 23.12
CA PRO A 140 -3.04 1.75 24.27
C PRO A 140 -2.13 0.51 24.04
N ASN A 141 -1.88 0.09 22.79
CA ASN A 141 -1.19 -1.16 22.49
C ASN A 141 0.29 -1.01 22.06
N LEU A 142 0.89 0.18 22.20
CA LEU A 142 2.26 0.45 21.72
C LEU A 142 3.37 0.11 22.74
N GLY A 143 3.04 -0.54 23.87
CA GLY A 143 3.97 -0.77 24.98
C GLY A 143 4.76 -2.08 25.00
N SER A 144 4.44 -3.09 24.18
CA SER A 144 4.95 -4.47 24.42
C SER A 144 6.09 -4.95 23.52
N LEU A 145 6.93 -4.05 22.96
CA LEU A 145 8.01 -4.44 22.04
C LEU A 145 9.41 -3.98 22.43
N ALA A 146 9.61 -3.53 23.67
CA ALA A 146 10.94 -3.29 24.23
C ALA A 146 11.06 -4.03 25.56
N ASP A 147 11.75 -5.17 25.54
CA ASP A 147 12.57 -5.75 26.61
C ASP A 147 12.59 -7.28 26.55
N GLN A 148 13.38 -7.81 25.61
CA GLN A 148 14.10 -9.06 25.81
C GLN A 148 15.47 -8.90 25.16
N ASP A 149 16.41 -8.32 25.91
CA ASP A 149 17.78 -8.81 26.05
C ASP A 149 18.48 -7.95 27.12
N GLY A 150 18.92 -8.61 28.20
CA GLY A 150 19.48 -7.94 29.36
C GLY A 150 20.95 -7.56 29.20
N ASP A 151 21.37 -6.50 29.90
CA ASP A 151 22.38 -6.61 30.96
C ASP A 151 22.36 -5.37 31.87
N ASN A 152 22.82 -5.57 33.11
CA ASN A 152 22.85 -4.61 34.20
C ASN A 152 23.66 -3.34 33.93
N SER A 153 23.07 -2.18 34.20
CA SER A 153 23.75 -1.11 34.92
C SER A 153 22.74 -0.17 35.56
N GLU A 154 22.72 -0.15 36.89
CA GLU A 154 22.01 0.83 37.70
C GLU A 154 22.40 2.24 37.28
N HIS A 155 21.44 3.08 36.88
CA HIS A 155 21.35 4.50 37.20
C HIS A 155 19.91 4.96 36.91
N GLY A 156 19.20 5.32 37.97
CA GLY A 156 17.82 5.79 37.86
C GLY A 156 17.72 7.05 37.02
N ASN A 157 16.78 7.06 36.08
CA ASN A 157 16.12 8.30 35.69
C ASN A 157 14.73 7.99 35.13
N SER A 158 13.73 8.43 35.90
CA SER A 158 12.35 8.71 35.50
C SER A 158 12.12 8.77 33.98
N HIS A 159 11.32 7.84 33.46
CA HIS A 159 10.73 7.92 32.11
C HIS A 159 9.79 9.14 32.02
N PHE A 160 10.36 10.30 31.80
CA PHE A 160 9.64 11.45 31.28
C PHE A 160 9.41 11.21 29.80
N SER A 161 8.15 11.24 29.36
CA SER A 161 7.79 11.32 27.93
C SER A 161 8.51 12.52 27.33
N ARG A 162 9.45 12.26 26.41
CA ARG A 162 10.15 13.34 25.73
C ARG A 162 9.15 14.12 24.86
N PRO A 163 9.19 15.46 24.86
CA PRO A 163 8.40 16.24 23.93
C PRO A 163 8.81 15.86 22.50
N MET A 164 7.82 15.62 21.65
CA MET A 164 8.00 15.34 20.22
C MET A 164 7.40 16.47 19.41
N HIS A 165 7.74 16.52 18.13
CA HIS A 165 7.19 17.51 17.20
C HIS A 165 6.27 16.82 16.21
N GLU A 166 5.07 17.35 16.05
CA GLU A 166 4.20 16.98 14.94
C GLU A 166 4.36 18.03 13.83
N ILE A 167 4.66 17.56 12.64
CA ILE A 167 4.88 18.36 11.44
C ILE A 167 3.83 17.94 10.42
N THR A 168 2.98 18.88 10.02
CA THR A 168 1.96 18.65 9.00
C THR A 168 2.30 19.43 7.75
N PHE A 169 2.38 18.75 6.61
CA PHE A 169 2.55 19.32 5.29
C PHE A 169 1.25 19.20 4.49
N SER A 170 0.95 20.23 3.70
CA SER A 170 -0.01 20.13 2.62
C SER A 170 0.58 20.66 1.33
N THR A 171 0.47 19.85 0.28
CA THR A 171 1.11 20.09 -1.02
C THR A 171 0.26 19.58 -2.17
N GLU A 172 0.58 19.99 -3.39
CA GLU A 172 0.08 19.32 -4.60
C GLU A 172 0.59 17.86 -4.61
N ASP A 173 -0.29 16.88 -4.80
CA ASP A 173 0.01 15.45 -4.73
C ASP A 173 0.89 15.03 -5.92
N LYS A 174 2.19 15.25 -5.76
CA LYS A 174 3.20 14.99 -6.78
C LYS A 174 3.98 13.72 -6.47
N PRO A 175 4.28 12.92 -7.51
CA PRO A 175 5.19 11.79 -7.37
C PRO A 175 6.53 12.21 -6.75
N LYS A 176 6.99 11.46 -5.74
CA LYS A 176 8.24 11.66 -4.97
C LYS A 176 8.24 12.76 -3.91
N LEU A 177 7.21 13.59 -3.81
CA LEU A 177 7.22 14.72 -2.86
C LEU A 177 7.27 14.21 -1.41
N LEU A 178 6.47 13.21 -1.06
CA LEU A 178 6.53 12.56 0.25
C LEU A 178 7.92 12.00 0.57
N SER A 179 8.59 11.38 -0.40
CA SER A 179 9.95 10.86 -0.22
C SER A 179 10.97 11.98 -0.01
N GLN A 180 10.80 13.10 -0.71
CA GLN A 180 11.65 14.29 -0.54
C GLN A 180 11.44 14.90 0.84
N LEU A 181 10.21 14.98 1.33
CA LEU A 181 9.89 15.43 2.68
C LEU A 181 10.52 14.49 3.73
N THR A 182 10.38 13.17 3.58
CA THR A 182 11.01 12.22 4.53
C THR A 182 12.54 12.28 4.52
N ALA A 183 13.15 12.51 3.35
CA ALA A 183 14.60 12.68 3.24
C ALA A 183 15.06 13.98 3.90
N LEU A 184 14.31 15.07 3.72
CA LEU A 184 14.57 16.36 4.36
C LEU A 184 14.50 16.25 5.88
N LEU A 185 13.48 15.57 6.42
CA LEU A 185 13.37 15.34 7.87
C LEU A 185 14.59 14.59 8.41
N ALA A 186 15.06 13.57 7.68
CA ALA A 186 16.26 12.82 8.05
C ALA A 186 17.56 13.65 7.94
N GLU A 187 17.68 14.52 6.92
CA GLU A 187 18.83 15.42 6.75
C GLU A 187 18.95 16.43 7.90
N ILE A 188 17.81 16.89 8.43
CA ILE A 188 17.74 17.76 9.62
C ILE A 188 18.08 16.98 10.91
N GLY A 189 18.14 15.65 10.85
CA GLY A 189 18.45 14.78 11.98
C GLY A 189 17.22 14.38 12.81
N LEU A 190 16.02 14.50 12.23
CA LEU A 190 14.77 14.11 12.88
C LEU A 190 14.47 12.63 12.63
N ASN A 191 14.08 11.89 13.66
CA ASN A 191 13.63 10.52 13.51
C ASN A 191 12.11 10.48 13.50
N ILE A 192 11.54 9.86 12.47
CA ILE A 192 10.10 9.71 12.30
C ILE A 192 9.60 8.55 13.17
N GLN A 193 8.74 8.85 14.13
CA GLN A 193 8.07 7.86 14.98
C GLN A 193 6.73 7.43 14.39
N GLU A 194 5.94 8.39 13.92
CA GLU A 194 4.66 8.14 13.27
C GLU A 194 4.54 8.99 11.99
N ALA A 195 3.86 8.44 10.98
CA ALA A 195 3.66 9.13 9.71
C ALA A 195 2.33 8.73 9.07
N HIS A 196 1.54 9.73 8.70
CA HIS A 196 0.22 9.60 8.10
C HIS A 196 0.16 10.44 6.83
N ALA A 197 -0.04 9.81 5.68
CA ALA A 197 -0.19 10.49 4.39
C ALA A 197 -1.62 10.32 3.88
N PHE A 198 -2.26 11.38 3.39
CA PHE A 198 -3.62 11.35 2.85
C PHE A 198 -3.69 12.14 1.53
N SER A 199 -3.94 11.43 0.42
CA SER A 199 -4.24 12.05 -0.88
C SER A 199 -5.71 12.42 -0.95
N THR A 200 -5.99 13.65 -1.36
CA THR A 200 -7.35 14.14 -1.62
C THR A 200 -7.79 13.81 -3.04
N VAL A 201 -9.10 13.74 -3.26
CA VAL A 201 -9.68 13.44 -4.58
C VAL A 201 -9.40 14.50 -5.66
N ASP A 202 -8.99 15.70 -5.24
CA ASP A 202 -8.65 16.84 -6.09
C ASP A 202 -7.14 17.06 -6.27
N GLY A 203 -6.31 16.06 -5.93
CA GLY A 203 -4.89 16.05 -6.30
C GLY A 203 -3.96 16.80 -5.34
N TYR A 204 -4.32 16.90 -4.07
CA TYR A 204 -3.47 17.43 -3.00
C TYR A 204 -3.14 16.32 -1.99
N SER A 205 -2.07 16.50 -1.23
CA SER A 205 -1.70 15.62 -0.12
C SER A 205 -1.76 16.37 1.21
N LEU A 206 -2.04 15.61 2.26
CA LEU A 206 -1.89 16.01 3.66
C LEU A 206 -1.00 14.96 4.34
N ASP A 207 0.21 15.35 4.72
CA ASP A 207 1.25 14.46 5.23
C ASP A 207 1.64 14.91 6.64
N VAL A 208 1.38 14.07 7.64
CA VAL A 208 1.57 14.36 9.07
C VAL A 208 2.65 13.44 9.63
N PHE A 209 3.67 14.01 10.24
CA PHE A 209 4.81 13.30 10.82
C PHE A 209 4.94 13.63 12.30
N VAL A 210 5.02 12.62 13.16
CA VAL A 210 5.45 12.78 14.55
C VAL A 210 6.92 12.38 14.62
N VAL A 211 7.76 13.33 15.04
CA VAL A 211 9.21 13.19 15.00
C VAL A 211 9.86 13.48 16.35
N ASP A 212 10.97 12.80 16.62
CA ASP A 212 11.92 13.14 17.69
C ASP A 212 13.28 13.55 17.12
N GLY A 213 14.23 13.88 17.99
CA GLY A 213 15.61 14.21 17.60
C GLY A 213 15.89 15.71 17.50
N TRP A 214 14.86 16.57 17.56
CA TRP A 214 15.07 18.02 17.70
C TRP A 214 15.46 18.38 19.14
N PRO A 215 16.56 19.10 19.37
CA PRO A 215 17.11 19.33 20.71
C PRO A 215 16.39 20.45 21.50
N TYR A 216 15.51 21.21 20.86
CA TYR A 216 14.79 22.34 21.45
C TYR A 216 13.29 22.05 21.55
N GLU A 217 12.63 22.60 22.57
CA GLU A 217 11.16 22.57 22.68
C GLU A 217 10.49 23.66 21.81
N GLU A 218 11.25 24.49 21.11
CA GLU A 218 10.73 25.62 20.34
C GLU A 218 10.40 25.20 18.90
N THR A 219 9.16 25.42 18.49
CA THR A 219 8.65 25.04 17.15
C THR A 219 9.14 25.97 16.04
N GLU A 220 9.39 27.24 16.34
CA GLU A 220 9.77 28.25 15.33
C GLU A 220 11.14 27.95 14.72
N GLN A 221 12.13 27.53 15.52
CA GLN A 221 13.46 27.20 14.99
C GLN A 221 13.42 25.97 14.07
N LEU A 222 12.61 24.96 14.44
CA LEU A 222 12.39 23.79 13.61
C LEU A 222 11.68 24.17 12.31
N LYS A 223 10.65 25.02 12.42
CA LYS A 223 9.92 25.57 11.27
C LYS A 223 10.84 26.33 10.32
N ASP A 224 11.70 27.22 10.83
CA ASP A 224 12.68 27.98 10.04
C ASP A 224 13.69 27.05 9.34
N ALA A 225 14.17 26.01 10.04
CA ALA A 225 15.08 25.03 9.46
C ALA A 225 14.42 24.25 8.31
N LEU A 226 13.18 23.81 8.51
CA LEU A 226 12.36 23.13 7.49
C LEU A 226 12.12 24.06 6.29
N GLU A 227 11.63 25.30 6.51
CA GLU A 227 11.36 26.26 5.43
C GLU A 227 12.61 26.56 4.58
N LYS A 228 13.76 26.71 5.22
CA LYS A 228 15.04 26.94 4.54
C LYS A 228 15.42 25.78 3.61
N ASP A 229 15.20 24.54 4.04
CA ASP A 229 15.56 23.35 3.25
C ASP A 229 14.49 23.03 2.18
N LEU A 230 13.22 23.35 2.44
CA LEU A 230 12.14 23.26 1.45
C LEU A 230 12.36 24.20 0.26
N LEU A 231 12.87 25.41 0.50
CA LEU A 231 13.26 26.33 -0.57
C LEU A 231 14.36 25.76 -1.50
N LYS A 232 15.18 24.83 -1.02
CA LYS A 232 16.17 24.13 -1.85
C LYS A 232 15.49 23.10 -2.77
N ILE A 233 14.49 22.38 -2.25
CA ILE A 233 13.71 21.38 -3.00
C ILE A 233 12.94 22.06 -4.14
N GLU A 234 12.28 23.19 -3.86
CA GLU A 234 11.56 23.93 -4.90
C GLU A 234 12.52 24.38 -6.01
N LYS A 235 13.64 25.04 -5.67
CA LYS A 235 14.63 25.52 -6.65
C LYS A 235 15.19 24.43 -7.56
N GLN A 236 15.38 23.21 -7.04
CA GLN A 236 15.82 22.05 -7.84
C GLN A 236 14.73 21.53 -8.79
N SER A 237 13.45 21.73 -8.45
CA SER A 237 12.30 21.37 -9.30
C SER A 237 12.16 22.33 -10.50
N TRP A 238 12.42 23.63 -10.31
CA TRP A 238 12.37 24.66 -11.38
C TRP A 238 13.45 24.51 -12.46
N LEU A 239 14.67 24.09 -12.09
CA LEU A 239 15.79 23.95 -13.05
C LEU A 239 15.59 22.82 -14.07
N LYS A 240 14.63 21.91 -13.86
CA LYS A 240 14.29 20.82 -14.79
C LYS A 240 13.21 21.18 -15.82
N GLN A 241 12.65 22.39 -15.78
CA GLN A 241 11.49 22.82 -16.58
C GLN A 241 11.81 23.77 -17.74
N LEU A 242 13.08 24.07 -18.07
CA LEU A 242 13.38 24.88 -19.26
C LEU A 242 13.31 24.04 -20.55
N PRO A 243 12.51 24.43 -21.57
CA PRO A 243 12.52 23.77 -22.87
C PRO A 243 13.77 24.17 -23.66
N THR A 244 14.51 23.20 -24.17
CA THR A 244 15.51 23.40 -25.23
C THR A 244 14.79 23.76 -26.54
N SER A 245 15.25 24.85 -27.16
CA SER A 245 14.68 25.44 -28.37
C SER A 245 14.80 24.50 -29.60
N PRO A 246 13.79 24.43 -30.48
CA PRO A 246 13.88 23.64 -31.70
C PRO A 246 14.55 24.45 -32.82
N THR A 247 15.54 23.86 -33.47
CA THR A 247 16.11 24.37 -34.73
C THR A 247 15.22 23.97 -35.90
N LYS A 248 14.97 24.92 -36.80
CA LYS A 248 14.08 24.87 -37.99
C LYS A 248 14.49 23.80 -39.02
N GLY A 249 13.49 23.20 -39.67
CA GLY A 249 13.61 22.49 -40.94
C GLY A 249 12.26 21.97 -41.47
N GLN A 250 11.77 22.61 -42.54
CA GLN A 250 10.60 22.32 -43.41
C GLN A 250 10.48 20.85 -43.86
N GLU A 251 9.40 20.27 -44.38
CA GLU A 251 8.00 20.60 -44.75
C GLU A 251 7.36 19.24 -45.10
N ALA A 252 6.15 18.90 -44.63
CA ALA A 252 5.36 17.82 -45.25
C ALA A 252 3.86 17.92 -44.94
N ARG A 253 3.15 18.36 -45.99
CA ARG A 253 1.77 18.11 -46.42
C ARG A 253 0.84 17.16 -45.62
N THR A 254 -0.38 17.67 -45.50
CA THR A 254 -1.71 17.02 -45.40
C THR A 254 -2.16 16.48 -44.04
N LYS A 255 -3.07 17.25 -43.42
CA LYS A 255 -3.92 16.90 -42.27
C LYS A 255 -4.94 15.82 -42.65
N GLY A 256 -5.09 14.81 -41.79
CA GLY A 256 -6.20 13.86 -41.75
C GLY A 256 -6.11 13.01 -40.48
N ASP A 257 -7.07 13.18 -39.56
CA ASP A 257 -7.36 12.43 -38.32
C ASP A 257 -6.20 11.94 -37.44
N GLN A 258 -5.82 12.76 -36.47
CA GLN A 258 -4.95 12.38 -35.35
C GLN A 258 -5.77 12.28 -34.06
N ASN A 259 -6.34 11.11 -33.80
CA ASN A 259 -6.84 10.69 -32.47
C ASN A 259 -6.51 9.20 -32.24
N TYR A 260 -5.26 8.82 -32.51
CA TYR A 260 -4.73 7.49 -32.25
C TYR A 260 -3.62 7.60 -31.21
N VAL A 261 -3.63 6.72 -30.20
CA VAL A 261 -2.45 6.49 -29.37
C VAL A 261 -1.46 5.70 -30.24
N ALA A 262 -0.37 6.36 -30.66
CA ALA A 262 0.61 5.74 -31.55
C ALA A 262 1.44 4.70 -30.78
N ILE A 263 1.10 3.42 -30.93
CA ILE A 263 1.91 2.31 -30.43
C ILE A 263 2.92 1.93 -31.53
N PRO A 264 4.22 1.76 -31.21
CA PRO A 264 5.20 1.29 -32.19
C PRO A 264 4.75 -0.02 -32.84
N ASN A 265 4.61 -0.01 -34.17
CA ASN A 265 4.23 -1.19 -34.95
C ASN A 265 5.49 -2.01 -35.26
N ASP A 266 5.56 -3.22 -34.73
CA ASP A 266 6.63 -4.19 -34.90
C ASP A 266 6.27 -5.32 -35.89
N GLY A 267 5.12 -5.22 -36.57
CA GLY A 267 4.73 -6.15 -37.63
C GLY A 267 4.14 -7.49 -37.14
N SER A 268 3.76 -7.63 -35.85
CA SER A 268 3.12 -8.83 -35.32
C SER A 268 1.67 -8.62 -34.83
N ASP A 269 0.80 -9.50 -35.34
CA ASP A 269 -0.59 -9.87 -34.98
C ASP A 269 -1.67 -8.77 -34.88
N VAL A 270 -2.91 -9.14 -35.22
CA VAL A 270 -4.12 -8.30 -35.01
C VAL A 270 -4.49 -8.36 -33.52
N TRP A 271 -4.02 -7.40 -32.74
CA TRP A 271 -4.28 -7.29 -31.29
C TRP A 271 -5.27 -6.19 -30.92
N GLU A 272 -5.53 -5.26 -31.85
CA GLU A 272 -6.55 -4.23 -31.66
C GLU A 272 -7.93 -4.88 -31.75
N ILE A 273 -8.68 -4.80 -30.66
CA ILE A 273 -10.02 -5.37 -30.55
C ILE A 273 -11.04 -4.30 -30.94
N ASP A 274 -11.98 -4.66 -31.81
CA ASP A 274 -13.19 -3.86 -31.99
C ASP A 274 -14.05 -3.97 -30.72
N PRO A 275 -14.36 -2.86 -30.02
CA PRO A 275 -15.14 -2.89 -28.79
C PRO A 275 -16.50 -3.61 -28.94
N ARG A 276 -17.07 -3.66 -30.15
CA ARG A 276 -18.35 -4.34 -30.44
C ARG A 276 -18.27 -5.87 -30.28
N HIS A 277 -17.07 -6.43 -30.31
CA HIS A 277 -16.83 -7.85 -30.08
C HIS A 277 -16.61 -8.20 -28.61
N LEU A 278 -16.45 -7.20 -27.73
CA LEU A 278 -16.34 -7.40 -26.30
C LEU A 278 -17.72 -7.37 -25.66
N LYS A 279 -18.03 -8.40 -24.87
CA LYS A 279 -19.23 -8.44 -24.04
C LYS A 279 -18.82 -8.24 -22.59
N PHE A 280 -19.30 -7.16 -21.99
CA PHE A 280 -19.09 -6.87 -20.57
C PHE A 280 -20.10 -7.66 -19.73
N GLU A 281 -19.61 -8.26 -18.66
CA GLU A 281 -20.42 -8.89 -17.63
C GLU A 281 -20.27 -8.08 -16.32
N ASN A 282 -19.91 -8.74 -15.23
CA ASN A 282 -19.88 -8.14 -13.90
C ASN A 282 -18.58 -7.35 -13.70
N LYS A 283 -18.70 -6.12 -13.18
CA LYS A 283 -17.57 -5.40 -12.60
C LYS A 283 -17.16 -6.09 -11.30
N PHE A 284 -15.89 -6.51 -11.19
CA PHE A 284 -15.41 -7.19 -9.98
C PHE A 284 -14.34 -6.40 -9.21
N ALA A 285 -13.72 -5.39 -9.83
CA ALA A 285 -12.80 -4.49 -9.12
C ALA A 285 -12.80 -3.07 -9.70
N SER A 286 -12.37 -2.11 -8.88
CA SER A 286 -12.12 -0.71 -9.26
C SER A 286 -10.78 -0.30 -8.65
N GLY A 287 -9.84 0.12 -9.49
CA GLY A 287 -8.53 0.64 -9.09
C GLY A 287 -8.39 2.13 -9.38
N SER A 288 -7.20 2.66 -9.10
CA SER A 288 -6.82 4.05 -9.40
C SER A 288 -6.71 4.31 -10.91
N TYR A 289 -6.25 3.31 -11.67
CA TYR A 289 -6.02 3.40 -13.12
C TYR A 289 -7.21 2.94 -13.99
N GLY A 290 -8.26 2.38 -13.40
CA GLY A 290 -9.38 1.84 -14.18
C GLY A 290 -10.29 0.90 -13.43
N ASP A 291 -11.35 0.48 -14.11
CA ASP A 291 -12.32 -0.51 -13.64
C ASP A 291 -12.05 -1.86 -14.30
N LEU A 292 -12.21 -2.95 -13.54
CA LEU A 292 -11.99 -4.32 -14.00
C LEU A 292 -13.33 -5.05 -14.09
N TYR A 293 -13.60 -5.58 -15.28
CA TYR A 293 -14.81 -6.32 -15.62
C TYR A 293 -14.45 -7.74 -16.03
N LYS A 294 -15.30 -8.70 -15.64
CA LYS A 294 -15.38 -9.96 -16.35
C LYS A 294 -16.10 -9.70 -17.68
N GLY A 295 -15.69 -10.39 -18.73
CA GLY A 295 -16.38 -10.35 -20.00
C GLY A 295 -16.12 -11.58 -20.85
N THR A 296 -16.65 -11.57 -22.07
CA THR A 296 -16.38 -12.60 -23.07
C THR A 296 -15.89 -11.98 -24.38
N TYR A 297 -14.90 -12.62 -24.99
CA TYR A 297 -14.36 -12.28 -26.32
C TYR A 297 -14.14 -13.58 -27.10
N CYS A 298 -14.70 -13.69 -28.31
CA CYS A 298 -14.62 -14.92 -29.12
C CYS A 298 -15.00 -16.20 -28.34
N SER A 299 -16.03 -16.13 -27.49
CA SER A 299 -16.50 -17.23 -26.61
C SER A 299 -15.50 -17.69 -25.54
N GLN A 300 -14.47 -16.90 -25.26
CA GLN A 300 -13.54 -17.11 -24.15
C GLN A 300 -13.80 -16.08 -23.05
N ASP A 301 -13.76 -16.52 -21.79
CA ASP A 301 -13.81 -15.64 -20.62
C ASP A 301 -12.54 -14.77 -20.56
N VAL A 302 -12.74 -13.46 -20.40
CA VAL A 302 -11.67 -12.45 -20.38
C VAL A 302 -11.82 -11.49 -19.20
N ALA A 303 -10.70 -10.93 -18.76
CA ALA A 303 -10.67 -9.78 -17.87
C ALA A 303 -10.47 -8.51 -18.72
N ILE A 304 -11.33 -7.51 -18.50
CA ILE A 304 -11.33 -6.25 -19.25
C ILE A 304 -11.04 -5.11 -18.27
N LYS A 305 -9.84 -4.52 -18.38
CA LYS A 305 -9.41 -3.35 -17.62
C LYS A 305 -9.74 -2.09 -18.44
N VAL A 306 -10.75 -1.35 -18.04
CA VAL A 306 -11.22 -0.12 -18.70
C VAL A 306 -10.64 1.11 -18.01
N LEU A 307 -10.02 2.00 -18.77
CA LEU A 307 -9.51 3.27 -18.25
C LEU A 307 -10.66 4.25 -18.06
N LYS A 308 -10.66 4.98 -16.95
CA LYS A 308 -11.73 5.94 -16.62
C LYS A 308 -11.63 7.19 -17.51
N PRO A 309 -12.69 7.55 -18.27
CA PRO A 309 -12.67 8.69 -19.19
C PRO A 309 -12.34 10.02 -18.52
N GLU A 310 -12.76 10.22 -17.26
CA GLU A 310 -12.54 11.48 -16.53
C GLU A 310 -11.07 11.76 -16.17
N ARG A 311 -10.18 10.78 -16.38
CA ARG A 311 -8.75 10.86 -16.03
C ARG A 311 -7.83 10.74 -17.24
N VAL A 312 -8.34 10.74 -18.47
CA VAL A 312 -7.49 10.53 -19.65
C VAL A 312 -6.78 11.84 -20.02
N ASP A 313 -5.61 12.05 -19.44
CA ASP A 313 -4.63 13.04 -19.92
C ASP A 313 -3.60 12.40 -20.87
N THR A 314 -2.70 13.22 -21.43
CA THR A 314 -1.68 12.75 -22.37
C THR A 314 -0.65 11.80 -21.75
N ASP A 315 -0.44 11.83 -20.44
CA ASP A 315 0.55 10.99 -19.77
C ASP A 315 -0.04 9.62 -19.43
N ILE A 316 -1.30 9.57 -19.00
CA ILE A 316 -2.06 8.32 -18.80
C ILE A 316 -2.22 7.57 -20.12
N GLN A 317 -2.41 8.27 -21.24
CA GLN A 317 -2.41 7.64 -22.57
C GLN A 317 -1.05 7.03 -22.95
N LYS A 318 0.07 7.67 -22.58
CA LYS A 318 1.41 7.12 -22.82
C LYS A 318 1.67 5.91 -21.94
N ASP A 319 1.27 5.95 -20.67
CA ASP A 319 1.41 4.83 -19.74
C ASP A 319 0.57 3.64 -20.22
N PHE A 320 -0.66 3.88 -20.69
CA PHE A 320 -1.49 2.86 -21.34
C PHE A 320 -0.84 2.27 -22.59
N ALA A 321 -0.30 3.11 -23.49
CA ALA A 321 0.40 2.67 -24.69
C ALA A 321 1.60 1.77 -24.35
N GLN A 322 2.36 2.17 -23.32
CA GLN A 322 3.52 1.46 -22.83
C GLN A 322 3.13 0.12 -22.20
N GLU A 323 2.06 0.09 -21.41
CA GLU A 323 1.50 -1.13 -20.82
C GLU A 323 1.11 -2.12 -21.92
N VAL A 324 0.34 -1.69 -22.93
CA VAL A 324 -0.03 -2.52 -24.09
C VAL A 324 1.22 -3.00 -24.84
N PHE A 325 2.20 -2.12 -25.07
CA PHE A 325 3.44 -2.47 -25.76
C PHE A 325 4.25 -3.57 -25.04
N ILE A 326 4.35 -3.50 -23.71
CA ILE A 326 5.05 -4.52 -22.92
C ILE A 326 4.26 -5.83 -22.95
N MET A 327 2.95 -5.77 -22.69
CA MET A 327 2.09 -6.94 -22.60
C MET A 327 2.02 -7.73 -23.90
N ARG A 328 2.07 -7.06 -25.06
CA ARG A 328 2.11 -7.71 -26.39
C ARG A 328 3.33 -8.60 -26.62
N LYS A 329 4.45 -8.33 -25.94
CA LYS A 329 5.71 -9.06 -26.12
C LYS A 329 5.86 -10.27 -25.20
N VAL A 330 4.94 -10.42 -24.26
CA VAL A 330 5.04 -11.39 -23.17
C VAL A 330 4.11 -12.57 -23.44
N ARG A 331 4.69 -13.76 -23.52
CA ARG A 331 3.93 -15.01 -23.67
C ARG A 331 4.58 -16.12 -22.84
N HIS A 332 4.01 -16.40 -21.68
CA HIS A 332 4.54 -17.41 -20.76
C HIS A 332 3.42 -18.00 -19.90
N LYS A 333 3.47 -19.31 -19.61
CA LYS A 333 2.43 -20.02 -18.85
C LYS A 333 2.21 -19.53 -17.42
N ASN A 334 3.19 -18.82 -16.83
CA ASN A 334 3.13 -18.25 -15.48
C ASN A 334 3.11 -16.71 -15.49
N VAL A 335 2.74 -16.10 -16.61
CA VAL A 335 2.50 -14.65 -16.74
C VAL A 335 1.15 -14.49 -17.43
N VAL A 336 0.31 -13.56 -16.96
CA VAL A 336 -1.03 -13.37 -17.50
C VAL A 336 -0.95 -13.03 -18.99
N GLN A 337 -1.70 -13.79 -19.79
CA GLN A 337 -1.72 -13.68 -21.24
C GLN A 337 -2.52 -12.45 -21.67
N PHE A 338 -1.85 -11.57 -22.42
CA PHE A 338 -2.49 -10.51 -23.17
C PHE A 338 -3.29 -11.10 -24.34
N ILE A 339 -4.54 -10.66 -24.50
CA ILE A 339 -5.43 -11.07 -25.60
C ILE A 339 -5.57 -9.93 -26.61
N GLY A 340 -5.70 -8.69 -26.15
CA GLY A 340 -5.80 -7.53 -27.03
C GLY A 340 -6.09 -6.26 -26.26
N ALA A 341 -6.28 -5.15 -26.99
CA ALA A 341 -6.62 -3.86 -26.40
C ALA A 341 -7.55 -3.07 -27.32
N CYS A 342 -8.33 -2.17 -26.75
CA CYS A 342 -9.01 -1.10 -27.48
C CYS A 342 -8.23 0.19 -27.22
N THR A 343 -7.68 0.80 -28.27
CA THR A 343 -6.82 1.98 -28.16
C THR A 343 -7.48 3.25 -28.73
N LYS A 344 -8.75 3.16 -29.10
CA LYS A 344 -9.51 4.24 -29.75
C LYS A 344 -10.62 4.75 -28.83
N PRO A 345 -10.85 6.08 -28.80
CA PRO A 345 -12.05 6.64 -28.18
C PRO A 345 -13.34 6.00 -28.72
N PRO A 346 -14.40 5.88 -27.89
CA PRO A 346 -14.49 6.34 -26.51
C PRO A 346 -13.95 5.34 -25.47
N THR A 347 -13.49 4.15 -25.88
CA THR A 347 -13.18 3.05 -24.96
C THR A 347 -11.72 2.65 -25.03
N PHE A 348 -10.97 2.99 -23.98
CA PHE A 348 -9.62 2.50 -23.77
C PHE A 348 -9.66 1.33 -22.81
N CYS A 349 -9.26 0.14 -23.26
CA CYS A 349 -9.19 -1.02 -22.39
C CYS A 349 -8.12 -2.02 -22.79
N ILE A 350 -7.66 -2.78 -21.79
CA ILE A 350 -6.76 -3.92 -21.95
C ILE A 350 -7.54 -5.19 -21.66
N VAL A 351 -7.39 -6.19 -22.53
CA VAL A 351 -8.07 -7.48 -22.43
C VAL A 351 -7.03 -8.57 -22.20
N THR A 352 -7.18 -9.30 -21.10
CA THR A 352 -6.34 -10.45 -20.75
C THR A 352 -7.19 -11.69 -20.53
N GLU A 353 -6.54 -12.85 -20.42
CA GLU A 353 -7.22 -14.04 -19.92
C GLU A 353 -7.84 -13.78 -18.53
N PHE A 354 -9.01 -14.39 -18.29
CA PHE A 354 -9.68 -14.33 -17.00
C PHE A 354 -9.15 -15.41 -16.06
N MET A 355 -8.74 -15.00 -14.86
CA MET A 355 -8.20 -15.89 -13.83
C MET A 355 -9.25 -16.11 -12.74
N CYS A 356 -10.05 -17.18 -12.89
CA CYS A 356 -11.27 -17.39 -12.08
C CYS A 356 -11.03 -17.66 -10.60
N GLY A 357 -9.82 -18.09 -10.21
CA GLY A 357 -9.43 -18.28 -8.81
C GLY A 357 -9.14 -16.97 -8.06
N GLY A 358 -9.15 -15.82 -8.76
CA GLY A 358 -8.86 -14.52 -8.17
C GLY A 358 -7.40 -14.36 -7.78
N SER A 359 -7.11 -13.39 -6.92
CA SER A 359 -5.75 -13.12 -6.47
C SER A 359 -5.35 -14.02 -5.29
N VAL A 360 -4.06 -14.32 -5.19
CA VAL A 360 -3.49 -15.03 -4.03
C VAL A 360 -3.72 -14.23 -2.74
N TYR A 361 -3.69 -12.89 -2.82
CA TYR A 361 -4.04 -12.03 -1.69
C TYR A 361 -5.46 -12.28 -1.18
N ASP A 362 -6.44 -12.38 -2.09
CA ASP A 362 -7.84 -12.62 -1.71
C ASP A 362 -8.00 -14.00 -1.07
N TYR A 363 -7.32 -15.02 -1.62
CA TYR A 363 -7.28 -16.35 -1.03
C TYR A 363 -6.72 -16.33 0.40
N LEU A 364 -5.56 -15.71 0.63
CA LEU A 364 -4.93 -15.68 1.95
C LEU A 364 -5.73 -14.83 2.96
N HIS A 365 -6.12 -13.61 2.58
CA HIS A 365 -6.56 -12.61 3.55
C HIS A 365 -8.08 -12.48 3.67
N LYS A 366 -8.81 -12.67 2.57
CA LYS A 366 -10.29 -12.58 2.56
C LYS A 366 -10.92 -13.95 2.81
N GLN A 367 -10.43 -14.99 2.16
CA GLN A 367 -10.95 -16.35 2.31
C GLN A 367 -10.30 -17.10 3.48
N LYS A 368 -9.27 -16.54 4.11
CA LYS A 368 -8.49 -17.17 5.19
C LYS A 368 -7.91 -18.53 4.78
N GLY A 369 -7.57 -18.66 3.49
CA GLY A 369 -6.91 -19.81 2.93
C GLY A 369 -5.49 -19.95 3.45
N VAL A 370 -5.01 -21.19 3.51
CA VAL A 370 -3.64 -21.51 3.96
C VAL A 370 -3.03 -22.47 2.96
N PHE A 371 -1.80 -22.17 2.49
CA PHE A 371 -1.06 -23.11 1.67
C PHE A 371 -0.28 -24.09 2.55
N LYS A 372 -0.54 -25.38 2.36
CA LYS A 372 0.38 -26.42 2.85
C LYS A 372 1.69 -26.33 2.08
N LEU A 373 2.78 -26.77 2.69
CA LEU A 373 4.13 -26.67 2.11
C LEU A 373 4.24 -27.14 0.65
N PRO A 374 3.64 -28.28 0.22
CA PRO A 374 3.69 -28.68 -1.20
C PRO A 374 3.03 -27.67 -2.15
N SER A 375 1.84 -27.17 -1.81
CA SER A 375 1.12 -26.17 -2.61
C SER A 375 1.83 -24.81 -2.60
N LEU A 376 2.36 -24.39 -1.44
CA LEU A 376 3.19 -23.18 -1.33
C LEU A 376 4.39 -23.25 -2.28
N LEU A 377 5.11 -24.37 -2.29
CA LEU A 377 6.25 -24.57 -3.17
C LEU A 377 5.83 -24.56 -4.65
N LYS A 378 4.68 -25.15 -5.00
CA LYS A 378 4.11 -25.08 -6.35
C LYS A 378 3.87 -23.62 -6.77
N VAL A 379 3.20 -22.84 -5.92
CA VAL A 379 2.95 -21.40 -6.15
C VAL A 379 4.26 -20.64 -6.32
N ALA A 380 5.20 -20.79 -5.38
CA ALA A 380 6.49 -20.09 -5.41
C ALA A 380 7.31 -20.45 -6.66
N ILE A 381 7.29 -21.72 -7.07
CA ILE A 381 7.96 -22.19 -8.30
C ILE A 381 7.31 -21.54 -9.52
N ASP A 382 5.99 -21.47 -9.60
CA ASP A 382 5.28 -20.85 -10.72
C ASP A 382 5.57 -19.36 -10.85
N VAL A 383 5.53 -18.62 -9.74
CA VAL A 383 5.95 -17.20 -9.69
C VAL A 383 7.41 -17.05 -10.14
N SER A 384 8.32 -17.90 -9.66
CA SER A 384 9.74 -17.84 -10.04
C SER A 384 9.96 -18.06 -11.54
N LYS A 385 9.16 -18.91 -12.20
CA LYS A 385 9.23 -19.11 -13.65
C LYS A 385 8.76 -17.87 -14.40
N GLY A 386 7.64 -17.28 -13.96
CA GLY A 386 7.09 -16.06 -14.56
C GLY A 386 8.05 -14.88 -14.47
N MET A 387 8.59 -14.63 -13.27
CA MET A 387 9.56 -13.56 -13.04
C MET A 387 10.89 -13.78 -13.77
N ASN A 388 11.41 -15.02 -13.78
CA ASN A 388 12.60 -15.35 -14.58
C ASN A 388 12.39 -15.04 -16.06
N TYR A 389 11.21 -15.35 -16.61
CA TYR A 389 10.87 -15.03 -17.99
C TYR A 389 10.83 -13.52 -18.23
N LEU A 390 10.18 -12.74 -17.36
CA LEU A 390 10.14 -11.29 -17.47
C LEU A 390 11.56 -10.68 -17.46
N HIS A 391 12.41 -11.11 -16.52
CA HIS A 391 13.78 -10.62 -16.40
C HIS A 391 14.65 -10.98 -17.61
N GLN A 392 14.47 -12.16 -18.20
CA GLN A 392 15.13 -12.56 -19.44
C GLN A 392 14.72 -11.73 -20.67
N ASN A 393 13.57 -11.07 -20.61
CA ASN A 393 13.08 -10.14 -21.63
C ASN A 393 13.31 -8.67 -21.24
N ASP A 394 14.21 -8.40 -20.29
CA ASP A 394 14.56 -7.06 -19.79
C ASP A 394 13.37 -6.25 -19.22
N ILE A 395 12.39 -6.97 -18.64
CA ILE A 395 11.20 -6.40 -17.98
C ILE A 395 11.37 -6.52 -16.45
N ILE A 396 11.41 -5.40 -15.74
CA ILE A 396 11.41 -5.34 -14.27
C ILE A 396 9.98 -5.07 -13.79
N HIS A 397 9.42 -5.95 -12.96
CA HIS A 397 8.02 -5.92 -12.54
C HIS A 397 7.67 -4.73 -11.63
N ARG A 398 8.50 -4.47 -10.61
CA ARG A 398 8.44 -3.34 -9.64
C ARG A 398 7.30 -3.35 -8.63
N ASP A 399 6.22 -4.09 -8.89
CA ASP A 399 5.08 -4.23 -7.97
C ASP A 399 4.75 -5.71 -7.66
N LEU A 400 5.76 -6.55 -7.41
CA LEU A 400 5.53 -7.98 -7.14
C LEU A 400 4.96 -8.17 -5.72
N LYS A 401 3.72 -8.65 -5.61
CA LYS A 401 3.01 -8.90 -4.34
C LYS A 401 1.89 -9.92 -4.54
N ALA A 402 1.35 -10.51 -3.47
CA ALA A 402 0.29 -11.51 -3.56
C ALA A 402 -0.99 -11.01 -4.28
N ALA A 403 -1.25 -9.70 -4.28
CA ALA A 403 -2.40 -9.12 -4.98
C ALA A 403 -2.25 -9.18 -6.52
N ASN A 404 -1.01 -9.23 -7.02
CA ASN A 404 -0.68 -9.29 -8.44
C ASN A 404 -0.33 -10.72 -8.88
N LEU A 405 -0.66 -11.72 -8.06
CA LEU A 405 -0.57 -13.13 -8.40
C LEU A 405 -2.00 -13.66 -8.57
N LEU A 406 -2.33 -14.14 -9.75
CA LEU A 406 -3.68 -14.63 -10.08
C LEU A 406 -3.68 -16.15 -10.25
N MET A 407 -4.77 -16.80 -9.84
CA MET A 407 -4.94 -18.25 -9.89
C MET A 407 -6.01 -18.66 -10.90
N ASP A 408 -5.75 -19.73 -11.64
CA ASP A 408 -6.76 -20.37 -12.48
C ASP A 408 -7.48 -21.51 -11.74
N GLU A 409 -8.41 -22.17 -12.42
CA GLU A 409 -9.17 -23.33 -11.91
C GLU A 409 -8.32 -24.54 -11.53
N ASN A 410 -7.07 -24.62 -12.02
CA ASN A 410 -6.14 -25.73 -11.80
C ASN A 410 -5.05 -25.38 -10.78
N GLU A 411 -5.25 -24.31 -10.00
CA GLU A 411 -4.30 -23.76 -9.04
C GLU A 411 -2.93 -23.43 -9.67
N VAL A 412 -2.91 -23.07 -10.96
CA VAL A 412 -1.72 -22.51 -11.60
C VAL A 412 -1.69 -21.02 -11.32
N VAL A 413 -0.53 -20.53 -10.90
CA VAL A 413 -0.34 -19.11 -10.58
C VAL A 413 0.34 -18.40 -11.74
N LYS A 414 -0.21 -17.23 -12.07
CA LYS A 414 0.34 -16.31 -13.07
C LYS A 414 0.61 -14.94 -12.48
N VAL A 415 1.73 -14.34 -12.87
CA VAL A 415 2.09 -12.96 -12.53
C VAL A 415 1.28 -12.00 -13.41
N ALA A 416 0.58 -11.06 -12.78
CA ALA A 416 -0.25 -10.02 -13.39
C ALA A 416 0.30 -8.62 -13.12
N ASP A 417 -0.30 -7.58 -13.71
CA ASP A 417 0.01 -6.16 -13.44
C ASP A 417 1.49 -5.76 -13.61
N PHE A 418 2.23 -6.49 -14.46
CA PHE A 418 3.54 -6.10 -14.95
C PHE A 418 3.46 -4.96 -16.00
N GLY A 419 2.29 -4.39 -16.20
CA GLY A 419 2.03 -3.27 -17.12
C GLY A 419 2.65 -1.93 -16.71
N VAL A 420 2.90 -1.77 -15.40
CA VAL A 420 3.63 -0.62 -14.83
C VAL A 420 5.16 -0.84 -14.87
N ALA A 421 5.60 -1.98 -15.42
CA ALA A 421 7.01 -2.28 -15.62
C ALA A 421 7.63 -1.27 -16.59
N ARG A 422 8.94 -1.02 -16.43
CA ARG A 422 9.71 -0.26 -17.42
C ARG A 422 10.85 -1.09 -17.96
N VAL A 423 11.15 -0.91 -19.24
CA VAL A 423 12.36 -1.45 -19.87
C VAL A 423 13.58 -0.85 -19.17
N LYS A 424 14.63 -1.66 -19.00
CA LYS A 424 15.88 -1.45 -18.24
C LYS A 424 16.63 -0.10 -18.41
N VAL A 425 16.16 0.81 -19.28
CA VAL A 425 16.89 2.00 -19.74
C VAL A 425 16.37 3.33 -19.18
N GLN A 426 15.38 3.37 -18.28
CA GLN A 426 14.92 4.65 -17.72
C GLN A 426 14.83 4.65 -16.19
N SER A 427 15.64 5.51 -15.57
CA SER A 427 15.50 6.00 -14.20
C SER A 427 14.18 6.76 -14.08
N GLY A 428 13.09 6.00 -13.94
CA GLY A 428 11.71 6.49 -13.99
C GLY A 428 11.14 6.75 -12.60
N VAL A 429 10.44 7.89 -12.47
CA VAL A 429 9.64 8.29 -11.32
C VAL A 429 8.51 7.28 -11.09
N MET A 430 8.44 6.67 -9.90
CA MET A 430 7.26 5.89 -9.47
C MET A 430 6.32 6.82 -8.71
N THR A 431 5.05 6.80 -9.11
CA THR A 431 3.93 7.45 -8.41
C THR A 431 3.76 6.81 -7.05
N ALA A 432 3.81 7.64 -6.01
CA ALA A 432 3.68 7.25 -4.62
C ALA A 432 2.21 6.97 -4.27
N GLU A 433 1.58 5.99 -4.91
CA GLU A 433 0.22 5.59 -4.56
C GLU A 433 0.19 4.25 -3.80
N THR A 434 -0.27 4.36 -2.56
CA THR A 434 -1.08 3.39 -1.80
C THR A 434 -0.65 1.91 -1.73
N GLY A 435 -0.09 1.51 -0.58
CA GLY A 435 -0.18 0.13 -0.06
C GLY A 435 0.96 -0.84 -0.41
N THR A 436 1.71 -0.61 -1.50
CA THR A 436 2.80 -1.51 -1.94
C THR A 436 4.06 -1.46 -1.07
N TYR A 437 4.27 -0.40 -0.29
CA TYR A 437 5.51 -0.20 0.48
C TYR A 437 6.00 -1.40 1.28
N ARG A 438 5.08 -2.25 1.77
CA ARG A 438 5.40 -3.46 2.53
C ARG A 438 6.24 -4.48 1.74
N TRP A 439 6.15 -4.51 0.42
CA TRP A 439 6.92 -5.44 -0.42
C TRP A 439 8.10 -4.77 -1.13
N MET A 440 8.30 -3.47 -0.96
CA MET A 440 9.33 -2.73 -1.70
C MET A 440 10.73 -2.95 -1.15
N ALA A 441 11.69 -3.09 -2.05
CA ALA A 441 13.11 -3.16 -1.70
C ALA A 441 13.61 -1.82 -1.15
N PRO A 442 14.60 -1.81 -0.24
CA PRO A 442 15.11 -0.60 0.38
C PRO A 442 15.62 0.41 -0.66
N GLU A 443 16.34 -0.03 -1.69
CA GLU A 443 16.85 0.85 -2.74
C GLU A 443 15.74 1.50 -3.58
N VAL A 444 14.57 0.86 -3.69
CA VAL A 444 13.41 1.42 -4.38
C VAL A 444 12.73 2.48 -3.50
N ILE A 445 12.60 2.20 -2.19
CA ILE A 445 12.05 3.15 -1.21
C ILE A 445 12.91 4.41 -1.15
N GLU A 446 14.24 4.24 -1.14
CA GLU A 446 15.22 5.34 -1.13
C GLU A 446 15.39 6.04 -2.48
N HIS A 447 14.67 5.62 -3.53
CA HIS A 447 14.78 6.16 -4.89
C HIS A 447 16.20 6.11 -5.47
N LYS A 448 17.01 5.14 -5.03
CA LYS A 448 18.34 4.87 -5.59
C LYS A 448 18.20 4.17 -6.94
N PRO A 449 19.25 4.18 -7.79
CA PRO A 449 19.28 3.31 -8.96
C PRO A 449 19.10 1.85 -8.53
N TYR A 450 18.19 1.15 -9.19
CA TYR A 450 17.88 -0.25 -8.91
C TYR A 450 17.74 -1.04 -10.22
N ASP A 451 17.90 -2.35 -10.14
CA ASP A 451 17.74 -3.28 -11.24
C ASP A 451 16.66 -4.33 -10.91
N HIS A 452 16.70 -5.47 -11.61
CA HIS A 452 15.75 -6.56 -11.42
C HIS A 452 15.85 -7.25 -10.04
N LYS A 453 16.90 -6.98 -9.24
CA LYS A 453 17.06 -7.49 -7.86
C LYS A 453 16.06 -6.87 -6.89
N ALA A 454 15.43 -5.75 -7.24
CA ALA A 454 14.31 -5.21 -6.48
C ALA A 454 13.12 -6.20 -6.43
N ASP A 455 12.81 -6.85 -7.56
CA ASP A 455 11.74 -7.85 -7.63
C ASP A 455 12.06 -9.10 -6.79
N VAL A 456 13.34 -9.42 -6.62
CA VAL A 456 13.79 -10.54 -5.77
C VAL A 456 13.50 -10.26 -4.30
N PHE A 457 13.71 -9.02 -3.84
CA PHE A 457 13.33 -8.61 -2.50
C PHE A 457 11.82 -8.76 -2.28
N SER A 458 11.04 -8.22 -3.22
CA SER A 458 9.57 -8.32 -3.20
C SER A 458 9.09 -9.78 -3.21
N PHE A 459 9.77 -10.64 -3.97
CA PHE A 459 9.53 -12.08 -3.94
C PHE A 459 9.80 -12.70 -2.56
N GLY A 460 10.87 -12.29 -1.87
CA GLY A 460 11.15 -12.74 -0.51
C GLY A 460 10.02 -12.40 0.47
N ILE A 461 9.53 -11.15 0.44
CA ILE A 461 8.40 -10.73 1.27
C ILE A 461 7.11 -11.48 0.91
N MET A 462 6.84 -11.67 -0.39
CA MET A 462 5.69 -12.44 -0.88
C MET A 462 5.78 -13.92 -0.47
N LEU A 463 6.97 -14.53 -0.52
CA LEU A 463 7.18 -15.91 -0.08
C LEU A 463 6.93 -16.08 1.42
N TRP A 464 7.29 -15.07 2.23
CA TRP A 464 6.96 -15.03 3.65
C TRP A 464 5.44 -14.91 3.88
N GLU A 465 4.76 -14.11 3.07
CA GLU A 465 3.30 -13.97 3.09
C GLU A 465 2.61 -15.31 2.74
N LEU A 466 3.09 -16.04 1.72
CA LEU A 466 2.60 -17.38 1.40
C LEU A 466 2.79 -18.36 2.58
N LEU A 467 3.94 -18.28 3.25
CA LEU A 467 4.33 -19.16 4.35
C LEU A 467 3.47 -18.97 5.59
N THR A 468 3.15 -17.72 5.90
CA THR A 468 2.46 -17.36 7.15
C THR A 468 0.97 -17.13 6.97
N GLY A 469 0.52 -16.83 5.75
CA GLY A 469 -0.83 -16.33 5.47
C GLY A 469 -1.11 -14.96 6.11
N LYS A 470 -0.08 -14.28 6.61
CA LYS A 470 -0.20 -12.99 7.31
C LYS A 470 0.18 -11.84 6.41
N LEU A 471 -0.42 -10.69 6.68
CA LEU A 471 -0.05 -9.46 5.98
C LEU A 471 1.36 -9.05 6.43
N PRO A 472 2.31 -8.75 5.51
CA PRO A 472 3.64 -8.33 5.89
C PRO A 472 3.61 -7.07 6.77
N TYR A 473 4.29 -7.14 7.92
CA TYR A 473 4.32 -6.05 8.90
C TYR A 473 2.91 -5.61 9.36
N GLU A 474 1.99 -6.55 9.57
CA GLU A 474 0.57 -6.29 9.89
C GLU A 474 0.31 -5.26 11.00
N TYR A 475 1.28 -5.10 11.92
CA TYR A 475 1.24 -4.17 13.05
C TYR A 475 1.74 -2.75 12.74
N LEU A 476 2.26 -2.49 11.53
CA LEU A 476 2.76 -1.19 11.09
C LEU A 476 1.90 -0.62 9.97
N THR A 477 1.85 0.69 9.81
CA THR A 477 1.36 1.28 8.56
C THR A 477 2.32 0.96 7.41
N PRO A 478 1.88 0.97 6.12
CA PRO A 478 2.77 0.74 5.00
C PRO A 478 4.00 1.66 4.98
N LEU A 479 3.84 2.92 5.39
CA LEU A 479 4.95 3.89 5.43
C LEU A 479 5.90 3.59 6.60
N GLN A 480 5.39 3.26 7.78
CA GLN A 480 6.23 2.81 8.91
C GLN A 480 7.02 1.55 8.56
N ALA A 481 6.40 0.61 7.86
CA ALA A 481 7.11 -0.57 7.36
C ALA A 481 8.26 -0.17 6.40
N ALA A 482 8.01 0.77 5.47
CA ALA A 482 9.03 1.27 4.56
C ALA A 482 10.22 1.89 5.30
N VAL A 483 9.92 2.78 6.26
CA VAL A 483 10.94 3.46 7.09
C VAL A 483 11.72 2.43 7.91
N GLY A 484 11.05 1.46 8.54
CA GLY A 484 11.70 0.39 9.29
C GLY A 484 12.60 -0.49 8.43
N VAL A 485 12.19 -0.82 7.20
CA VAL A 485 12.98 -1.59 6.24
C VAL A 485 14.28 -0.88 5.88
N VAL A 486 14.20 0.44 5.61
CA VAL A 486 15.35 1.26 5.19
C VAL A 486 16.28 1.59 6.35
N GLN A 487 15.74 2.10 7.47
CA GLN A 487 16.55 2.64 8.56
C GLN A 487 17.01 1.59 9.57
N LYS A 488 16.18 0.56 9.82
CA LYS A 488 16.42 -0.45 10.86
C LYS A 488 16.71 -1.85 10.30
N GLY A 489 16.75 -1.99 8.97
CA GLY A 489 16.89 -3.30 8.32
C GLY A 489 15.74 -4.25 8.65
N LEU A 490 14.55 -3.74 8.98
CA LEU A 490 13.42 -4.54 9.46
C LEU A 490 13.03 -5.62 8.44
N ARG A 491 12.85 -6.86 8.91
CA ARG A 491 12.34 -8.00 8.11
C ARG A 491 11.24 -8.75 8.88
N PRO A 492 10.28 -9.38 8.18
CA PRO A 492 9.27 -10.19 8.84
C PRO A 492 9.88 -11.39 9.57
N THR A 493 9.37 -11.70 10.76
CA THR A 493 9.87 -12.84 11.56
C THR A 493 9.52 -14.17 10.90
N ILE A 494 10.52 -15.00 10.61
CA ILE A 494 10.31 -16.35 10.06
C ILE A 494 9.88 -17.30 11.20
N PRO A 495 8.79 -18.08 11.05
CA PRO A 495 8.40 -19.07 12.06
C PRO A 495 9.48 -20.12 12.33
N LYS A 496 9.71 -20.48 13.60
CA LYS A 496 10.79 -21.41 14.02
C LYS A 496 10.73 -22.80 13.36
N ASN A 497 9.54 -23.27 13.00
CA ASN A 497 9.33 -24.60 12.40
C ASN A 497 9.39 -24.58 10.86
N THR A 498 9.92 -23.51 10.26
CA THR A 498 10.08 -23.39 8.81
C THR A 498 11.22 -24.29 8.31
N ASN A 499 11.06 -24.89 7.13
CA ASN A 499 12.12 -25.67 6.50
C ASN A 499 13.40 -24.83 6.35
N LEU A 500 14.55 -25.38 6.78
CA LEU A 500 15.83 -24.64 6.83
C LEU A 500 16.24 -24.02 5.49
N LYS A 501 16.06 -24.75 4.37
CA LYS A 501 16.39 -24.24 3.03
C LYS A 501 15.45 -23.12 2.59
N LEU A 502 14.20 -23.17 3.02
CA LEU A 502 13.23 -22.11 2.77
C LEU A 502 13.56 -20.85 3.59
N THR A 503 13.97 -21.02 4.85
CA THR A 503 14.48 -19.93 5.71
C THR A 503 15.68 -19.24 5.06
N GLN A 504 16.69 -20.02 4.66
CA GLN A 504 17.88 -19.50 3.98
C GLN A 504 17.53 -18.79 2.67
N LEU A 505 16.55 -19.32 1.91
CA LEU A 505 16.10 -18.67 0.68
C LEU A 505 15.45 -17.31 0.95
N LEU A 506 14.55 -17.22 1.95
CA LEU A 506 13.95 -15.95 2.39
C LEU A 506 15.02 -14.94 2.77
N GLU A 507 15.96 -15.37 3.62
CA GLU A 507 17.08 -14.54 4.09
C GLU A 507 17.96 -14.02 2.96
N ARG A 508 18.23 -14.84 1.94
CA ARG A 508 18.97 -14.43 0.75
C ARG A 508 18.17 -13.49 -0.15
N CYS A 509 16.85 -13.69 -0.29
CA CYS A 509 16.03 -12.86 -1.17
C CYS A 509 15.91 -11.40 -0.68
N TRP A 510 15.86 -11.18 0.63
CA TRP A 510 15.66 -9.85 1.21
C TRP A 510 16.93 -9.20 1.81
N GLN A 511 18.11 -9.61 1.34
CA GLN A 511 19.38 -8.98 1.72
C GLN A 511 19.35 -7.47 1.47
N GLN A 512 19.99 -6.70 2.35
CA GLN A 512 20.07 -5.25 2.20
C GLN A 512 20.79 -4.87 0.91
N ASP A 513 21.95 -5.48 0.66
CA ASP A 513 22.69 -5.34 -0.58
C ASP A 513 22.01 -6.14 -1.72
N PRO A 514 21.56 -5.49 -2.80
CA PRO A 514 20.93 -6.17 -3.93
C PRO A 514 21.83 -7.20 -4.62
N THR A 515 23.15 -7.03 -4.57
CA THR A 515 24.11 -7.92 -5.25
C THR A 515 24.21 -9.30 -4.62
N LEU A 516 23.86 -9.41 -3.33
CA LEU A 516 23.84 -10.67 -2.58
C LEU A 516 22.55 -11.48 -2.81
N ARG A 517 21.54 -10.87 -3.44
CA ARG A 517 20.26 -11.52 -3.70
C ARG A 517 20.39 -12.49 -4.89
N PRO A 518 19.81 -13.70 -4.83
CA PRO A 518 19.86 -14.68 -5.92
C PRO A 518 19.04 -14.19 -7.13
N ASP A 519 19.34 -14.70 -8.32
CA ASP A 519 18.47 -14.50 -9.48
C ASP A 519 17.32 -15.52 -9.49
N PHE A 520 16.21 -15.22 -10.18
CA PHE A 520 15.06 -16.12 -10.21
C PHE A 520 15.36 -17.51 -10.78
N SER A 521 16.37 -17.64 -11.64
CA SER A 521 16.87 -18.95 -12.09
C SER A 521 17.42 -19.81 -10.95
N GLU A 522 18.15 -19.18 -10.02
CA GLU A 522 18.71 -19.85 -8.83
C GLU A 522 17.61 -20.15 -7.81
N ILE A 523 16.74 -19.17 -7.52
CA ILE A 523 15.57 -19.33 -6.65
C ILE A 523 14.73 -20.54 -7.09
N ARG A 524 14.44 -20.64 -8.40
CA ARG A 524 13.71 -21.77 -8.98
C ARG A 524 14.40 -23.11 -8.70
N GLY A 525 15.72 -23.17 -8.85
CA GLY A 525 16.51 -24.38 -8.59
C GLY A 525 16.41 -24.82 -7.13
N ILE A 526 16.53 -23.86 -6.20
CA ILE A 526 16.41 -24.10 -4.75
C ILE A 526 14.99 -24.60 -4.41
N LEU A 527 13.95 -23.94 -4.90
CA LEU A 527 12.56 -24.34 -4.64
C LEU A 527 12.24 -25.73 -5.19
N GLN A 528 12.74 -26.07 -6.38
CA GLN A 528 12.58 -27.40 -6.97
C GLN A 528 13.28 -28.48 -6.14
N GLN A 529 14.45 -28.17 -5.58
CA GLN A 529 15.14 -29.09 -4.69
C GLN A 529 14.33 -29.32 -3.40
N ILE A 530 13.83 -28.26 -2.77
CA ILE A 530 12.98 -28.37 -1.56
C ILE A 530 11.74 -29.20 -1.88
N SER A 531 11.08 -28.96 -3.03
CA SER A 531 9.89 -29.70 -3.45
C SER A 531 10.15 -31.19 -3.62
N LYS A 532 11.28 -31.59 -4.20
CA LYS A 532 11.69 -33.00 -4.33
C LYS A 532 11.90 -33.67 -2.98
N GLU A 533 12.59 -32.99 -2.06
CA GLU A 533 12.85 -33.50 -0.70
C GLU A 533 11.56 -33.70 0.10
N VAL A 534 10.64 -32.73 0.02
CA VAL A 534 9.32 -32.82 0.64
C VAL A 534 8.52 -33.99 0.05
N CYS A 535 8.50 -34.17 -1.27
CA CYS A 535 7.79 -35.29 -1.90
C CYS A 535 8.38 -36.66 -1.53
N PHE A 536 9.71 -36.76 -1.37
CA PHE A 536 10.37 -38.00 -0.97
C PHE A 536 9.98 -38.43 0.45
N HIS A 537 9.89 -37.49 1.39
CA HIS A 537 9.42 -37.78 2.75
C HIS A 537 7.95 -38.23 2.79
N PHE A 538 7.07 -37.66 1.96
CA PHE A 538 5.67 -38.11 1.87
C PHE A 538 5.53 -39.52 1.28
N THR A 539 6.36 -39.87 0.28
CA THR A 539 6.30 -41.19 -0.35
C THR A 539 6.89 -42.28 0.55
N CYS A 540 8.03 -42.05 1.22
CA CYS A 540 8.59 -43.02 2.17
C CYS A 540 7.71 -43.26 3.41
N ASN A 541 7.04 -42.24 3.93
CA ASN A 541 6.11 -42.42 5.06
C ASN A 541 4.83 -43.19 4.66
N ASN A 542 4.38 -43.06 3.41
CA ASN A 542 3.24 -43.86 2.92
C ASN A 542 3.62 -45.30 2.57
N SER A 543 4.87 -45.56 2.17
CA SER A 543 5.39 -46.92 1.92
C SER A 543 5.64 -47.72 3.21
N ASN A 544 5.87 -47.05 4.34
CA ASN A 544 6.18 -47.68 5.62
C ASN A 544 4.95 -47.85 6.54
N ASN A 545 3.74 -47.50 6.08
CA ASN A 545 2.50 -47.63 6.86
C ASN A 545 1.68 -48.89 6.48
N MET A 546 2.32 -50.06 6.55
CA MET A 546 1.66 -51.23 7.13
C MET A 546 2.27 -51.44 8.51
N ASN A 547 1.50 -51.08 9.54
CA ASN A 547 1.81 -51.12 10.97
C ASN A 547 2.90 -50.16 11.44
N ILE A 548 2.49 -49.01 11.99
CA ILE A 548 2.75 -48.60 13.39
C ILE A 548 1.83 -47.39 13.67
N ASP A 549 1.03 -47.50 14.73
CA ASP A 549 0.15 -46.46 15.24
C ASP A 549 0.89 -45.15 15.50
N ILE A 550 0.37 -44.04 14.97
CA ILE A 550 0.76 -42.68 15.36
C ILE A 550 -0.50 -41.93 15.80
N GLU A 551 -0.80 -42.02 17.10
CA GLU A 551 -1.38 -40.91 17.84
C GLU A 551 -0.43 -39.72 17.75
N PHE A 552 -0.72 -38.70 16.94
CA PHE A 552 -0.21 -37.34 17.18
C PHE A 552 -0.97 -36.37 16.29
N TYR A 553 -2.12 -35.88 16.78
CA TYR A 553 -2.61 -34.51 16.57
C TYR A 553 -3.83 -34.29 17.48
N LYS A 554 -3.57 -34.14 18.78
CA LYS A 554 -4.44 -33.39 19.70
C LYS A 554 -3.56 -32.63 20.70
N ASN A 555 -3.98 -31.39 20.97
CA ASN A 555 -3.45 -30.44 21.97
C ASN A 555 -2.18 -29.72 21.47
N ARG A 556 -2.17 -28.41 21.18
CA ARG A 556 -2.77 -27.24 21.85
C ARG A 556 -2.79 -26.04 20.91
#